data_AF-A0A858RHH7-F1
#
_entry.id   AF-A0A858RHH7-F1
#
_cell.length_a   1.000
_cell.length_b   1.000
_cell.length_c   1.000
_cell.angle_alpha   90.00
_cell.angle_beta   90.00
_cell.angle_gamma   90.00
#
_symmetry.space_group_name_H-M   'P 1'
#
loop_
_entity.id
_entity.type
_entity.pdbx_description
1 polymer ?
#
loop_
_entity_poly.entity_id
_entity_poly.type
_entity_poly.pdbx_seq_one_letter_code
_entity_poly.pdbx_strand_id
1 'polypeptide(L)'
;MTEPGANLNTVVNLQGALRIGSSNTITELTAKKLQMAPTGELHVDIIGTATNQSDRIMVSGIAELNGSLDLHFGEVSPGVPFVPAVGQKFSVLSAGGGFTGTFKTLRPSAMPAGLAIKISYLPTLVEAEVISGDEYEIWVHGFPTVTTPADRLLTADPDHDGLSNLFEFALDDDPGSSSSSGKVIAKIAPVAGENVLTLTFPVRAANESYDTPGGEFLMIGMGDTHLHYKAQASADFTSFDLDVERVTGADATAIQAGLPALSPGWAYITCRSGGAATADPHKFMRLDISEGPLPP
;
A
#
# COMPACT_ATOMS: atom_id res chain seq x y z
N MET A 1 -0.32 -32.27 18.64
CA MET A 1 -0.80 -32.63 17.29
C MET A 1 -2.21 -33.17 17.45
N THR A 2 -3.18 -32.53 16.82
CA THR A 2 -4.52 -33.09 16.62
C THR A 2 -4.52 -33.80 15.28
N GLU A 3 -5.07 -35.02 15.22
CA GLU A 3 -5.24 -35.76 13.98
C GLU A 3 -6.35 -35.12 13.10
N PRO A 4 -6.35 -35.34 11.78
CA PRO A 4 -7.44 -34.91 10.90
C PRO A 4 -8.82 -35.31 11.43
N GLY A 5 -9.73 -34.34 11.60
CA GLY A 5 -11.09 -34.57 12.10
C GLY A 5 -11.25 -34.55 13.62
N ALA A 6 -10.25 -34.06 14.37
CA ALA A 6 -10.35 -33.92 15.81
C ALA A 6 -11.51 -32.99 16.23
N ASN A 7 -12.38 -33.51 17.10
CA ASN A 7 -13.44 -32.76 17.75
C ASN A 7 -13.16 -32.63 19.24
N LEU A 8 -12.77 -31.43 19.65
CA LEU A 8 -12.46 -31.15 21.04
C LEU A 8 -13.74 -30.94 21.86
N ASN A 9 -14.85 -30.52 21.24
CA ASN A 9 -16.14 -30.14 21.85
C ASN A 9 -16.03 -29.42 23.22
N THR A 10 -14.92 -28.72 23.42
CA THR A 10 -14.54 -28.06 24.66
C THR A 10 -13.96 -26.69 24.34
N VAL A 11 -13.60 -25.95 25.38
CA VAL A 11 -12.95 -24.64 25.28
C VAL A 11 -11.48 -24.83 24.92
N VAL A 12 -11.04 -24.20 23.85
CA VAL A 12 -9.62 -24.05 23.50
C VAL A 12 -9.15 -22.70 24.03
N ASN A 13 -8.23 -22.71 25.00
CA ASN A 13 -7.56 -21.51 25.49
C ASN A 13 -6.14 -21.46 24.91
N LEU A 14 -5.93 -20.58 23.93
CA LEU A 14 -4.73 -20.49 23.14
C LEU A 14 -3.80 -19.41 23.67
N GLN A 15 -2.78 -19.83 24.43
CA GLN A 15 -1.77 -18.95 25.04
C GLN A 15 -0.42 -18.94 24.30
N GLY A 16 -0.18 -19.92 23.42
CA GLY A 16 0.99 -20.04 22.56
C GLY A 16 0.56 -20.33 21.12
N ALA A 17 1.33 -21.13 20.38
CA ALA A 17 1.01 -21.48 19.01
C ALA A 17 0.09 -22.71 18.89
N LEU A 18 -0.96 -22.60 18.06
CA LEU A 18 -1.78 -23.70 17.60
C LEU A 18 -1.59 -23.85 16.10
N ARG A 19 -1.01 -24.99 15.70
CA ARG A 19 -1.00 -25.46 14.32
C ARG A 19 -1.95 -26.65 14.20
N ILE A 20 -2.88 -26.58 13.26
CA ILE A 20 -3.99 -27.52 13.13
C ILE A 20 -3.57 -28.76 12.34
N GLY A 21 -2.53 -28.65 11.49
CA GLY A 21 -1.89 -29.75 10.80
C GLY A 21 -0.36 -29.74 10.90
N SER A 22 0.27 -30.42 9.95
CA SER A 22 1.69 -30.27 9.63
C SER A 22 1.82 -29.55 8.29
N SER A 23 3.00 -29.05 7.93
CA SER A 23 3.20 -28.35 6.65
C SER A 23 2.64 -29.18 5.48
N ASN A 24 1.77 -28.57 4.67
CA ASN A 24 1.08 -29.19 3.53
C ASN A 24 0.09 -30.33 3.87
N THR A 25 -0.26 -30.52 5.14
CA THR A 25 -1.32 -31.46 5.57
C THR A 25 -2.53 -30.69 6.06
N ILE A 26 -3.62 -30.76 5.29
CA ILE A 26 -4.84 -30.02 5.59
C ILE A 26 -5.65 -30.70 6.69
N THR A 27 -5.96 -29.94 7.73
CA THR A 27 -6.71 -30.43 8.89
C THR A 27 -7.83 -29.47 9.28
N GLU A 28 -8.95 -30.05 9.70
CA GLU A 28 -10.05 -29.32 10.31
C GLU A 28 -10.09 -29.61 11.82
N LEU A 29 -10.16 -28.56 12.62
CA LEU A 29 -10.35 -28.60 14.06
C LEU A 29 -11.73 -28.09 14.43
N THR A 30 -12.49 -28.85 15.21
CA THR A 30 -13.75 -28.39 15.78
C THR A 30 -13.63 -28.13 17.28
N ALA A 31 -14.11 -26.98 17.74
CA ALA A 31 -14.08 -26.54 19.13
C ALA A 31 -15.43 -25.99 19.58
N LYS A 32 -15.71 -26.00 20.89
CA LYS A 32 -16.93 -25.39 21.43
C LYS A 32 -16.79 -23.89 21.63
N LYS A 33 -15.61 -23.45 22.05
CA LYS A 33 -15.24 -22.05 22.25
C LYS A 33 -13.75 -21.90 21.95
N LEU A 34 -13.35 -20.78 21.35
CA LEU A 34 -11.94 -20.40 21.23
C LEU A 34 -11.70 -19.13 22.04
N GLN A 35 -10.63 -19.11 22.83
CA GLN A 35 -10.16 -17.93 23.55
C GLN A 35 -8.68 -17.74 23.26
N MET A 36 -8.31 -16.64 22.62
CA MET A 36 -6.91 -16.33 22.31
C MET A 36 -6.34 -15.29 23.27
N ALA A 37 -5.19 -15.59 23.85
CA ALA A 37 -4.38 -14.62 24.58
C ALA A 37 -3.66 -13.66 23.61
N PRO A 38 -3.13 -12.52 24.08
CA PRO A 38 -2.30 -11.63 23.26
C PRO A 38 -1.04 -12.30 22.67
N THR A 39 -0.55 -13.36 23.31
CA THR A 39 0.60 -14.18 22.84
C THR A 39 0.16 -15.40 22.04
N GLY A 40 -1.15 -15.62 21.87
CA GLY A 40 -1.68 -16.74 21.11
C GLY A 40 -1.39 -16.57 19.62
N GLU A 41 -0.99 -17.65 18.96
CA GLU A 41 -0.73 -17.68 17.52
C GLU A 41 -1.55 -18.80 16.88
N LEU A 42 -2.35 -18.45 15.89
CA LEU A 42 -3.08 -19.42 15.08
C LEU A 42 -2.38 -19.59 13.74
N HIS A 43 -1.98 -20.82 13.41
CA HIS A 43 -1.31 -21.15 12.15
C HIS A 43 -2.30 -21.89 11.24
N VAL A 44 -2.46 -21.40 10.01
CA VAL A 44 -3.35 -21.96 8.99
C VAL A 44 -2.55 -22.18 7.70
N ASP A 45 -2.45 -23.45 7.30
CA ASP A 45 -1.82 -23.85 6.04
C ASP A 45 -2.86 -23.80 4.89
N ILE A 46 -2.48 -23.20 3.75
CA ILE A 46 -3.30 -23.08 2.53
C ILE A 46 -2.49 -23.62 1.35
N ILE A 47 -2.98 -24.69 0.71
CA ILE A 47 -2.34 -25.32 -0.46
C ILE A 47 -3.22 -25.28 -1.71
N GLY A 48 -4.34 -24.58 -1.68
CA GLY A 48 -5.27 -24.50 -2.80
C GLY A 48 -6.58 -23.80 -2.43
N THR A 49 -7.50 -23.73 -3.39
CA THR A 49 -8.75 -22.97 -3.25
C THR A 49 -9.95 -23.82 -2.85
N ALA A 50 -9.85 -25.15 -2.94
CA ALA A 50 -10.92 -26.03 -2.47
C ALA A 50 -10.97 -26.03 -0.94
N THR A 51 -12.14 -26.29 -0.37
CA THR A 51 -12.32 -26.31 1.09
C THR A 51 -11.41 -27.32 1.78
N ASN A 52 -11.13 -28.46 1.15
CA ASN A 52 -10.19 -29.47 1.64
C ASN A 52 -8.71 -29.17 1.33
N GLN A 53 -8.40 -27.96 0.86
CA GLN A 53 -7.05 -27.49 0.56
C GLN A 53 -6.59 -26.35 1.50
N SER A 54 -7.33 -26.08 2.58
CA SER A 54 -6.93 -25.14 3.62
C SER A 54 -7.28 -25.69 5.01
N ASP A 55 -6.40 -25.44 5.98
CA ASP A 55 -6.69 -25.66 7.39
C ASP A 55 -7.91 -24.84 7.81
N ARG A 56 -8.72 -25.40 8.71
CA ARG A 56 -9.94 -24.74 9.17
C ARG A 56 -10.18 -24.96 10.66
N ILE A 57 -10.57 -23.89 11.36
CA ILE A 57 -11.18 -24.00 12.68
C ILE A 57 -12.68 -23.75 12.57
N MET A 58 -13.47 -24.66 13.12
CA MET A 58 -14.90 -24.45 13.34
C MET A 58 -15.19 -24.38 14.84
N VAL A 59 -15.70 -23.24 15.27
CA VAL A 59 -16.11 -22.99 16.66
C VAL A 59 -17.64 -23.00 16.71
N SER A 60 -18.25 -23.88 17.49
CA SER A 60 -19.72 -23.91 17.57
C SER A 60 -20.29 -22.75 18.41
N GLY A 61 -19.53 -22.23 19.37
CA GLY A 61 -19.84 -21.05 20.17
C GLY A 61 -19.09 -19.80 19.71
N ILE A 62 -18.71 -18.96 20.68
CA ILE A 62 -17.99 -17.69 20.45
C ILE A 62 -16.49 -17.96 20.28
N ALA A 63 -15.84 -17.23 19.37
CA ALA A 63 -14.39 -17.13 19.30
C ALA A 63 -13.92 -15.72 19.75
N GLU A 64 -13.12 -15.68 20.82
CA GLU A 64 -12.53 -14.45 21.34
C GLU A 64 -11.11 -14.32 20.76
N LEU A 65 -10.95 -13.39 19.81
CA LEU A 65 -9.74 -13.23 19.00
C LEU A 65 -8.82 -12.15 19.59
N ASN A 66 -7.52 -12.46 19.55
CA ASN A 66 -6.41 -11.59 19.94
C ASN A 66 -5.15 -12.11 19.21
N GLY A 67 -3.96 -11.71 19.65
CA GLY A 67 -2.71 -12.35 19.22
C GLY A 67 -2.47 -12.31 17.71
N SER A 68 -1.84 -13.34 17.16
CA SER A 68 -1.41 -13.38 15.76
C SER A 68 -2.11 -14.47 14.94
N LEU A 69 -2.36 -14.17 13.67
CA LEU A 69 -2.72 -15.13 12.63
C LEU A 69 -1.52 -15.30 11.69
N ASP A 70 -1.03 -16.52 11.55
CA ASP A 70 -0.03 -16.93 10.58
C ASP A 70 -0.72 -17.69 9.44
N LEU A 71 -0.60 -17.17 8.22
CA LEU A 71 -1.13 -17.79 7.01
C LEU A 71 0.03 -18.29 6.17
N HIS A 72 0.15 -19.60 6.01
CA HIS A 72 1.22 -20.21 5.24
C HIS A 72 0.70 -20.72 3.90
N PHE A 73 1.24 -20.19 2.80
CA PHE A 73 0.94 -20.65 1.44
C PHE A 73 1.91 -21.77 1.05
N GLY A 74 1.42 -23.01 1.14
CA GLY A 74 2.24 -24.21 0.98
C GLY A 74 2.34 -24.71 -0.46
N GLU A 75 2.59 -26.00 -0.61
CA GLU A 75 2.76 -26.67 -1.91
C GLU A 75 1.53 -27.50 -2.29
N VAL A 76 1.08 -27.40 -3.56
CA VAL A 76 -0.01 -28.26 -4.09
C VAL A 76 0.47 -29.70 -4.30
N SER A 77 1.76 -29.87 -4.56
CA SER A 77 2.46 -31.16 -4.66
C SER A 77 3.97 -30.91 -4.43
N PRO A 78 4.78 -31.93 -4.08
CA PRO A 78 6.18 -31.72 -3.71
C PRO A 78 6.97 -30.88 -4.72
N GLY A 79 7.44 -29.72 -4.28
CA GLY A 79 8.20 -28.76 -5.08
C GLY A 79 7.36 -27.84 -5.99
N VAL A 80 6.03 -27.87 -5.90
CA VAL A 80 5.13 -27.00 -6.66
C VAL A 80 4.39 -26.07 -5.70
N PRO A 81 4.81 -24.80 -5.56
CA PRO A 81 4.17 -23.86 -4.66
C PRO A 81 2.74 -23.54 -5.12
N PHE A 82 1.83 -23.36 -4.18
CA PHE A 82 0.53 -22.79 -4.45
C PHE A 82 0.69 -21.29 -4.72
N VAL A 83 0.25 -20.84 -5.90
CA VAL A 83 0.25 -19.42 -6.28
C VAL A 83 -1.21 -18.92 -6.24
N PRO A 84 -1.64 -18.25 -5.17
CA PRO A 84 -2.97 -17.66 -5.13
C PRO A 84 -3.11 -16.53 -6.15
N ALA A 85 -4.34 -16.28 -6.60
CA ALA A 85 -4.68 -15.16 -7.49
C ALA A 85 -5.51 -14.10 -6.74
N VAL A 86 -5.41 -12.85 -7.15
CA VAL A 86 -6.21 -11.73 -6.61
C VAL A 86 -7.71 -12.07 -6.69
N GLY A 87 -8.43 -11.78 -5.61
CA GLY A 87 -9.85 -12.06 -5.43
C GLY A 87 -10.16 -13.46 -4.88
N GLN A 88 -9.16 -14.35 -4.76
CA GLN A 88 -9.36 -15.64 -4.08
C GLN A 88 -9.58 -15.44 -2.58
N LYS A 89 -10.49 -16.23 -2.01
CA LYS A 89 -10.93 -16.14 -0.62
C LYS A 89 -10.75 -17.48 0.09
N PHE A 90 -10.32 -17.44 1.34
CA PHE A 90 -10.11 -18.60 2.19
C PHE A 90 -10.82 -18.42 3.53
N SER A 91 -11.53 -19.47 3.97
CA SER A 91 -12.14 -19.53 5.30
C SER A 91 -11.05 -19.90 6.30
N VAL A 92 -10.70 -18.96 7.17
CA VAL A 92 -9.67 -19.17 8.21
C VAL A 92 -10.32 -19.77 9.45
N LEU A 93 -11.44 -19.19 9.87
CA LEU A 93 -12.12 -19.55 11.10
C LEU A 93 -13.61 -19.26 10.99
N SER A 94 -14.45 -20.22 11.38
CA SER A 94 -15.90 -20.01 11.54
C SER A 94 -16.29 -20.09 13.01
N ALA A 95 -17.20 -19.23 13.45
CA ALA A 95 -17.75 -19.26 14.81
C ALA A 95 -19.26 -19.08 14.80
N GLY A 96 -20.01 -20.12 15.19
CA GLY A 96 -21.48 -20.11 15.21
C GLY A 96 -22.07 -19.10 16.18
N GLY A 97 -21.36 -18.79 17.28
CA GLY A 97 -21.70 -17.73 18.23
C GLY A 97 -21.11 -16.36 17.88
N GLY A 98 -20.37 -16.24 16.77
CA GLY A 98 -19.69 -15.04 16.33
C GLY A 98 -18.34 -14.77 16.99
N PHE A 99 -17.80 -13.57 16.75
CA PHE A 99 -16.49 -13.13 17.21
C PHE A 99 -16.56 -12.00 18.23
N THR A 100 -15.58 -11.99 19.13
CA THR A 100 -15.21 -10.78 19.86
C THR A 100 -13.73 -10.48 19.60
N GLY A 101 -13.40 -9.21 19.36
CA GLY A 101 -12.03 -8.81 19.01
C GLY A 101 -11.62 -9.16 17.57
N THR A 102 -10.32 -9.00 17.30
CA THR A 102 -9.66 -9.28 16.01
C THR A 102 -8.26 -9.82 16.28
N PHE A 103 -7.66 -10.51 15.29
CA PHE A 103 -6.21 -10.73 15.31
C PHE A 103 -5.50 -9.37 15.37
N LYS A 104 -4.45 -9.26 16.18
CA LYS A 104 -3.63 -8.06 16.32
C LYS A 104 -2.49 -7.99 15.32
N THR A 105 -2.04 -9.15 14.85
CA THR A 105 -0.97 -9.26 13.87
C THR A 105 -1.34 -10.31 12.84
N LEU A 106 -1.10 -9.99 11.57
CA LEU A 106 -1.20 -10.91 10.46
C LEU A 106 0.21 -11.18 9.92
N ARG A 107 0.55 -12.45 9.72
CA ARG A 107 1.86 -12.90 9.21
C ARG A 107 1.64 -13.85 8.04
N PRO A 108 1.48 -13.35 6.80
CA PRO A 108 1.52 -14.22 5.64
C PRO A 108 2.96 -14.70 5.41
N SER A 109 3.13 -15.98 5.11
CA SER A 109 4.42 -16.59 4.77
C SER A 109 4.31 -17.38 3.48
N ALA A 110 5.41 -17.44 2.73
CA ALA A 110 5.45 -18.02 1.37
C ALA A 110 4.43 -17.40 0.39
N MET A 111 4.00 -16.16 0.65
CA MET A 111 3.18 -15.39 -0.26
C MET A 111 3.98 -15.01 -1.52
N PRO A 112 3.44 -15.18 -2.74
CA PRO A 112 4.08 -14.65 -3.94
C PRO A 112 4.32 -13.14 -3.83
N ALA A 113 5.43 -12.66 -4.39
CA ALA A 113 5.73 -11.24 -4.46
C ALA A 113 4.61 -10.49 -5.22
N GLY A 114 4.31 -9.27 -4.79
CA GLY A 114 3.24 -8.45 -5.37
C GLY A 114 1.82 -8.80 -4.93
N LEU A 115 1.65 -9.73 -3.98
CA LEU A 115 0.35 -10.06 -3.39
C LEU A 115 0.33 -9.77 -1.88
N ALA A 116 -0.85 -9.41 -1.37
CA ALA A 116 -1.11 -9.19 0.04
C ALA A 116 -2.41 -9.89 0.50
N ILE A 117 -2.68 -9.87 1.80
CA ILE A 117 -3.89 -10.46 2.39
C ILE A 117 -4.71 -9.39 3.11
N LYS A 118 -6.00 -9.35 2.79
CA LYS A 118 -7.00 -8.61 3.55
C LYS A 118 -7.81 -9.56 4.41
N ILE A 119 -7.94 -9.27 5.70
CA ILE A 119 -8.79 -10.05 6.61
C ILE A 119 -10.14 -9.34 6.78
N SER A 120 -11.21 -10.06 6.52
CA SER A 120 -12.58 -9.60 6.75
C SER A 120 -13.22 -10.39 7.90
N TYR A 121 -13.78 -9.67 8.88
CA TYR A 121 -14.50 -10.25 10.01
C TYR A 121 -16.01 -10.13 9.77
N LEU A 122 -16.59 -11.17 9.17
CA LEU A 122 -18.03 -11.30 8.98
C LEU A 122 -18.68 -11.81 10.29
N PRO A 123 -20.02 -11.77 10.44
CA PRO A 123 -20.67 -12.13 11.71
C PRO A 123 -20.29 -13.51 12.28
N THR A 124 -20.00 -14.49 11.41
CA THR A 124 -19.68 -15.87 11.80
C THR A 124 -18.48 -16.46 11.05
N LEU A 125 -17.81 -15.68 10.20
CA LEU A 125 -16.67 -16.10 9.39
C LEU A 125 -15.54 -15.07 9.43
N VAL A 126 -14.31 -15.53 9.68
CA VAL A 126 -13.09 -14.81 9.33
C VAL A 126 -12.63 -15.29 7.97
N GLU A 127 -12.60 -14.37 7.01
CA GLU A 127 -12.21 -14.63 5.63
C GLU A 127 -10.89 -13.91 5.32
N ALA A 128 -9.95 -14.64 4.71
CA ALA A 128 -8.75 -14.06 4.13
C ALA A 128 -8.95 -13.93 2.61
N GLU A 129 -8.78 -12.72 2.09
CA GLU A 129 -8.86 -12.42 0.67
C GLU A 129 -7.49 -12.04 0.13
N VAL A 130 -7.10 -12.64 -0.98
CA VAL A 130 -5.89 -12.31 -1.72
C VAL A 130 -6.15 -11.03 -2.47
N ILE A 131 -5.37 -10.01 -2.16
CA ILE A 131 -5.41 -8.72 -2.84
C ILE A 131 -4.07 -8.48 -3.54
N SER A 132 -4.04 -7.52 -4.46
CA SER A 132 -2.75 -7.03 -4.93
C SER A 132 -2.00 -6.42 -3.74
N GLY A 133 -0.71 -6.73 -3.63
CA GLY A 133 0.23 -6.00 -2.77
C GLY A 133 0.81 -4.79 -3.49
N ASP A 134 0.65 -4.73 -4.82
CA ASP A 134 1.03 -3.56 -5.60
C ASP A 134 0.01 -2.44 -5.40
N GLU A 135 0.48 -1.33 -4.81
CA GLU A 135 -0.37 -0.19 -4.50
C GLU A 135 -0.89 0.52 -5.75
N TYR A 136 -0.17 0.46 -6.87
CA TYR A 136 -0.64 0.99 -8.14
C TYR A 136 -1.85 0.20 -8.64
N GLU A 137 -1.77 -1.13 -8.62
CA GLU A 137 -2.88 -2.00 -9.02
C GLU A 137 -4.11 -1.80 -8.13
N ILE A 138 -3.91 -1.59 -6.82
CA ILE A 138 -5.00 -1.23 -5.90
C ILE A 138 -5.62 0.11 -6.32
N TRP A 139 -4.78 1.11 -6.58
CA TRP A 139 -5.22 2.47 -6.92
C TRP A 139 -5.99 2.48 -8.25
N VAL A 140 -5.43 1.94 -9.33
CA VAL A 140 -6.02 2.03 -10.67
C VAL A 140 -7.35 1.27 -10.76
N HIS A 141 -7.49 0.17 -10.01
CA HIS A 141 -8.75 -0.57 -9.89
C HIS A 141 -9.82 0.16 -9.06
N GLY A 142 -9.45 1.21 -8.33
CA GLY A 142 -10.37 2.08 -7.60
C GLY A 142 -11.22 2.99 -8.52
N PHE A 143 -10.80 3.19 -9.77
CA PHE A 143 -11.48 4.07 -10.72
C PHE A 143 -12.45 3.30 -11.60
N PRO A 144 -13.78 3.51 -11.46
CA PRO A 144 -14.78 2.76 -12.22
C PRO A 144 -14.82 3.13 -13.70
N THR A 145 -14.22 4.27 -14.08
CA THR A 145 -14.08 4.76 -15.45
C THR A 145 -12.95 4.05 -16.22
N VAL A 146 -11.91 3.58 -15.53
CA VAL A 146 -10.78 2.85 -16.12
C VAL A 146 -11.08 1.35 -16.14
N THR A 147 -11.77 0.93 -17.20
CA THR A 147 -12.39 -0.41 -17.27
C THR A 147 -11.58 -1.46 -18.04
N THR A 148 -10.80 -1.06 -19.05
CA THR A 148 -10.06 -2.03 -19.87
C THR A 148 -8.69 -2.32 -19.27
N PRO A 149 -8.18 -3.55 -19.38
CA PRO A 149 -6.84 -3.87 -18.89
C PRO A 149 -5.72 -3.06 -19.55
N ALA A 150 -5.90 -2.64 -20.81
CA ALA A 150 -4.89 -1.83 -21.52
C ALA A 150 -4.81 -0.40 -20.95
N ASP A 151 -5.94 0.14 -20.51
CA ASP A 151 -6.02 1.47 -19.88
C ASP A 151 -5.45 1.48 -18.46
N ARG A 152 -5.11 0.31 -17.89
CA ARG A 152 -4.51 0.18 -16.55
C ARG A 152 -3.01 -0.01 -16.57
N LEU A 153 -2.37 0.14 -17.73
CA LEU A 153 -0.92 0.10 -17.79
C LEU A 153 -0.36 1.41 -17.25
N LEU A 154 0.78 1.37 -16.54
CA LEU A 154 1.45 2.57 -16.03
C LEU A 154 1.74 3.62 -17.12
N THR A 155 1.99 3.17 -18.34
CA THR A 155 2.25 4.01 -19.52
C THR A 155 1.00 4.42 -20.29
N ALA A 156 -0.17 3.92 -19.91
CA ALA A 156 -1.43 4.30 -20.54
C ALA A 156 -1.88 5.69 -20.06
N ASP A 157 -2.65 6.34 -20.90
CA ASP A 157 -3.31 7.64 -20.68
C ASP A 157 -4.76 7.39 -21.11
N PRO A 158 -5.67 6.99 -20.20
CA PRO A 158 -7.02 6.56 -20.56
C PRO A 158 -7.97 7.70 -20.93
N ASP A 159 -7.74 8.89 -20.38
CA ASP A 159 -8.59 10.06 -20.56
C ASP A 159 -8.06 11.07 -21.58
N HIS A 160 -6.86 10.79 -22.12
CA HIS A 160 -6.17 11.50 -23.19
C HIS A 160 -5.77 12.93 -22.80
N ASP A 161 -5.41 13.16 -21.54
CA ASP A 161 -4.97 14.45 -21.04
C ASP A 161 -3.45 14.70 -21.20
N GLY A 162 -2.72 13.66 -21.63
CA GLY A 162 -1.28 13.68 -21.85
C GLY A 162 -0.45 13.26 -20.63
N LEU A 163 -1.08 12.93 -19.51
CA LEU A 163 -0.46 12.30 -18.35
C LEU A 163 -0.70 10.80 -18.41
N SER A 164 0.37 10.04 -18.16
CA SER A 164 0.21 8.59 -18.00
C SER A 164 -0.25 8.26 -16.59
N ASN A 165 -0.88 7.11 -16.40
CA ASN A 165 -1.25 6.57 -15.09
C ASN A 165 -0.11 6.59 -14.05
N LEU A 166 1.16 6.45 -14.46
CA LEU A 166 2.33 6.60 -13.57
C LEU A 166 2.38 8.00 -12.92
N PHE A 167 2.20 9.05 -13.72
CA PHE A 167 2.19 10.43 -13.26
C PHE A 167 0.98 10.70 -12.38
N GLU A 168 -0.18 10.22 -12.78
CA GLU A 168 -1.42 10.41 -12.04
C GLU A 168 -1.40 9.71 -10.68
N PHE A 169 -0.90 8.47 -10.64
CA PHE A 169 -0.69 7.75 -9.39
C PHE A 169 0.30 8.48 -8.48
N ALA A 170 1.41 8.97 -9.04
CA ALA A 170 2.42 9.68 -8.28
C ALA A 170 1.90 11.03 -7.74
N LEU A 171 0.97 11.68 -8.45
CA LEU A 171 0.48 13.03 -8.18
C LEU A 171 -0.94 13.08 -7.61
N ASP A 172 -1.51 11.93 -7.20
CA ASP A 172 -2.88 11.84 -6.67
C ASP A 172 -3.94 12.38 -7.65
N ASP A 173 -3.79 12.11 -8.94
CA ASP A 173 -4.78 12.50 -9.96
C ASP A 173 -5.79 11.38 -10.27
N ASP A 174 -6.80 11.69 -11.10
CA ASP A 174 -7.86 10.76 -11.53
C ASP A 174 -7.64 10.33 -13.00
N PRO A 175 -7.21 9.08 -13.27
CA PRO A 175 -6.94 8.54 -14.61
C PRO A 175 -8.16 8.41 -15.53
N GLY A 176 -9.34 8.75 -15.01
CA GLY A 176 -10.56 8.86 -15.80
C GLY A 176 -11.02 10.29 -16.04
N SER A 177 -10.22 11.31 -15.71
CA SER A 177 -10.62 12.72 -15.76
C SER A 177 -9.55 13.64 -16.35
N SER A 178 -9.77 14.05 -17.60
CA SER A 178 -8.92 15.04 -18.27
C SER A 178 -9.03 16.48 -17.74
N SER A 179 -9.65 16.66 -16.57
CA SER A 179 -9.77 17.93 -15.89
C SER A 179 -8.59 18.14 -14.96
N SER A 180 -7.91 19.28 -15.07
CA SER A 180 -6.82 19.61 -14.15
C SER A 180 -7.30 19.56 -12.68
N SER A 181 -6.63 18.73 -11.89
CA SER A 181 -6.90 18.59 -10.45
C SER A 181 -6.56 19.84 -9.64
N GLY A 182 -5.69 20.70 -10.17
CA GLY A 182 -5.14 21.87 -9.47
C GLY A 182 -4.19 21.50 -8.31
N LYS A 183 -3.76 20.23 -8.21
CA LYS A 183 -2.87 19.74 -7.15
C LYS A 183 -1.40 20.07 -7.40
N VAL A 184 -0.99 20.22 -8.66
CA VAL A 184 0.36 20.68 -9.04
C VAL A 184 0.32 22.16 -9.37
N ILE A 185 1.03 22.98 -8.59
CA ILE A 185 1.04 24.44 -8.76
C ILE A 185 2.47 24.98 -8.71
N ALA A 186 2.81 25.80 -9.71
CA ALA A 186 3.99 26.67 -9.67
C ALA A 186 3.57 28.12 -9.39
N LYS A 187 4.24 28.79 -8.45
CA LYS A 187 4.01 30.22 -8.18
C LYS A 187 5.23 30.91 -7.58
N ILE A 188 5.29 32.24 -7.71
CA ILE A 188 6.18 33.07 -6.91
C ILE A 188 5.60 33.19 -5.50
N ALA A 189 6.39 32.84 -4.49
CA ALA A 189 5.98 32.93 -3.09
C ALA A 189 7.12 33.40 -2.19
N PRO A 190 6.81 34.07 -1.05
CA PRO A 190 7.81 34.40 -0.05
C PRO A 190 8.27 33.13 0.67
N VAL A 191 9.59 32.91 0.68
CA VAL A 191 10.26 31.88 1.49
C VAL A 191 11.42 32.53 2.21
N ALA A 192 11.44 32.45 3.54
CA ALA A 192 12.43 33.11 4.40
C ALA A 192 12.62 34.62 4.10
N GLY A 193 11.56 35.30 3.65
CA GLY A 193 11.56 36.73 3.31
C GLY A 193 11.94 37.06 1.86
N GLU A 194 12.27 36.07 1.02
CA GLU A 194 12.58 36.26 -0.40
C GLU A 194 11.46 35.73 -1.29
N ASN A 195 11.10 36.48 -2.33
CA ASN A 195 10.18 35.98 -3.36
C ASN A 195 10.93 35.05 -4.32
N VAL A 196 10.55 33.78 -4.35
CA VAL A 196 11.19 32.73 -5.17
C VAL A 196 10.16 31.97 -5.99
N LEU A 197 10.58 31.38 -7.12
CA LEU A 197 9.74 30.42 -7.83
C LEU A 197 9.66 29.13 -7.01
N THR A 198 8.43 28.70 -6.74
CA THR A 198 8.09 27.47 -6.02
C THR A 198 7.30 26.53 -6.90
N LEU A 199 7.48 25.24 -6.70
CA LEU A 199 6.69 24.15 -7.30
C LEU A 199 6.14 23.30 -6.15
N THR A 200 4.82 23.20 -6.07
CA THR A 200 4.10 22.38 -5.09
C THR A 200 3.38 21.24 -5.79
N PHE A 201 3.53 20.02 -5.29
CA PHE A 201 2.94 18.83 -5.88
C PHE A 201 2.69 17.75 -4.82
N PRO A 202 1.74 16.83 -5.06
CA PRO A 202 1.55 15.67 -4.19
C PRO A 202 2.67 14.67 -4.36
N VAL A 203 2.97 13.97 -3.27
CA VAL A 203 3.90 12.84 -3.23
C VAL A 203 3.26 11.78 -2.36
N ARG A 204 3.52 10.49 -2.59
CA ARG A 204 3.04 9.51 -1.61
C ARG A 204 3.92 9.53 -0.37
N ALA A 205 3.28 9.56 0.79
CA ALA A 205 3.90 9.93 2.07
C ALA A 205 4.41 8.72 2.88
N ALA A 206 4.48 7.52 2.28
CA ALA A 206 4.97 6.33 2.98
C ALA A 206 6.52 6.29 2.96
N ASN A 207 7.14 6.43 4.14
CA ASN A 207 8.60 6.25 4.35
C ASN A 207 9.52 7.23 3.61
N GLU A 208 9.10 8.50 3.50
CA GLU A 208 9.85 9.58 2.84
C GLU A 208 11.32 9.62 3.29
N SER A 209 12.26 9.42 2.36
CA SER A 209 13.69 9.65 2.55
C SER A 209 14.15 10.73 1.59
N TYR A 210 14.63 11.84 2.12
CA TYR A 210 15.02 13.02 1.37
C TYR A 210 16.54 13.11 1.25
N ASP A 211 17.04 13.50 0.09
CA ASP A 211 18.45 13.87 -0.06
C ASP A 211 18.80 15.12 0.75
N THR A 212 20.10 15.29 0.99
CA THR A 212 20.62 16.38 1.83
C THR A 212 20.32 17.74 1.17
N PRO A 213 19.89 18.77 1.92
CA PRO A 213 19.65 20.12 1.38
C PRO A 213 20.90 20.67 0.66
N GLY A 214 20.71 21.26 -0.53
CA GLY A 214 21.79 21.76 -1.38
C GLY A 214 22.31 20.76 -2.43
N GLY A 215 21.60 19.64 -2.64
CA GLY A 215 21.82 18.70 -3.73
C GLY A 215 20.76 18.82 -4.83
N GLU A 216 21.08 18.28 -6.01
CA GLU A 216 20.38 18.52 -7.29
C GLU A 216 18.91 18.01 -7.31
N PHE A 217 18.48 17.16 -6.36
CA PHE A 217 17.15 16.49 -6.38
C PHE A 217 16.55 16.25 -4.97
N LEU A 218 15.22 16.07 -4.92
CA LEU A 218 14.48 15.59 -3.75
C LEU A 218 13.91 14.20 -4.05
N MET A 219 14.65 13.14 -3.72
CA MET A 219 14.13 11.78 -3.81
C MET A 219 13.08 11.55 -2.74
N ILE A 220 12.03 10.79 -3.06
CA ILE A 220 10.99 10.34 -2.11
C ILE A 220 10.69 8.91 -2.46
N GLY A 221 11.45 7.99 -1.86
CA GLY A 221 11.25 6.56 -2.07
C GLY A 221 10.08 6.05 -1.24
N MET A 222 9.21 5.25 -1.87
CA MET A 222 8.17 4.48 -1.17
C MET A 222 8.62 3.03 -1.05
N GLY A 223 8.24 2.37 0.05
CA GLY A 223 8.71 1.03 0.37
C GLY A 223 8.27 -0.08 -0.60
N ASP A 224 7.21 0.12 -1.40
CA ASP A 224 6.63 -0.91 -2.27
C ASP A 224 6.21 -0.41 -3.67
N THR A 225 6.51 0.83 -4.03
CA THR A 225 6.32 1.33 -5.40
C THR A 225 7.59 2.08 -5.79
N HIS A 226 8.21 1.63 -6.88
CA HIS A 226 9.51 2.07 -7.39
C HIS A 226 9.51 3.53 -7.91
N LEU A 227 8.70 4.42 -7.33
CA LEU A 227 8.55 5.82 -7.72
C LEU A 227 9.72 6.66 -7.23
N HIS A 228 10.26 7.45 -8.14
CA HIS A 228 11.23 8.51 -7.86
C HIS A 228 10.68 9.84 -8.30
N TYR A 229 10.81 10.85 -7.44
CA TYR A 229 10.51 12.22 -7.76
C TYR A 229 11.81 12.98 -7.89
N LYS A 230 11.91 13.82 -8.91
CA LYS A 230 13.11 14.59 -9.20
C LYS A 230 12.71 16.01 -9.58
N ALA A 231 12.70 16.90 -8.59
CA ALA A 231 12.47 18.32 -8.82
C ALA A 231 13.77 19.01 -9.25
N GLN A 232 13.72 19.79 -10.33
CA GLN A 232 14.88 20.50 -10.87
C GLN A 232 14.54 21.94 -11.22
N ALA A 233 15.53 22.83 -11.21
CA ALA A 233 15.36 24.22 -11.59
C ALA A 233 16.38 24.67 -12.65
N SER A 234 16.02 25.67 -13.45
CA SER A 234 16.83 26.20 -14.55
C SER A 234 16.61 27.71 -14.72
N ALA A 235 17.63 28.42 -15.19
CA ALA A 235 17.52 29.83 -15.60
C ALA A 235 17.26 29.98 -17.12
N ASP A 236 17.53 28.96 -17.92
CA ASP A 236 17.60 29.05 -19.38
C ASP A 236 16.80 27.97 -20.14
N PHE A 237 16.12 27.09 -19.41
CA PHE A 237 15.37 25.94 -19.91
C PHE A 237 16.20 24.93 -20.73
N THR A 238 17.54 25.03 -20.63
CA THR A 238 18.49 24.18 -21.36
C THR A 238 19.29 23.32 -20.38
N SER A 239 19.81 23.93 -19.32
CA SER A 239 20.51 23.26 -18.22
C SER A 239 19.71 23.39 -16.93
N PHE A 240 19.50 22.26 -16.23
CA PHE A 240 18.72 22.19 -14.99
C PHE A 240 19.65 22.01 -13.79
N ASP A 241 20.51 23.02 -13.60
CA ASP A 241 21.65 23.04 -12.69
C ASP A 241 21.47 24.00 -11.49
N LEU A 242 20.31 24.64 -11.37
CA LEU A 242 20.01 25.49 -10.22
C LEU A 242 19.63 24.65 -9.00
N ASP A 243 20.08 25.11 -7.83
CA ASP A 243 19.72 24.51 -6.55
C ASP A 243 18.20 24.45 -6.37
N VAL A 244 17.74 23.30 -5.86
CA VAL A 244 16.35 23.09 -5.45
C VAL A 244 16.32 22.73 -3.98
N GLU A 245 15.52 23.46 -3.21
CA GLU A 245 15.38 23.23 -1.77
C GLU A 245 13.93 22.95 -1.40
N ARG A 246 13.72 22.01 -0.46
CA ARG A 246 12.41 21.80 0.14
C ARG A 246 12.06 22.99 1.03
N VAL A 247 10.87 23.54 0.84
CA VAL A 247 10.28 24.53 1.74
C VAL A 247 9.60 23.81 2.90
N THR A 248 9.84 24.25 4.12
CA THR A 248 9.30 23.64 5.35
C THR A 248 8.69 24.69 6.28
N GLY A 249 8.03 24.23 7.35
CA GLY A 249 7.48 25.11 8.38
C GLY A 249 6.34 26.02 7.89
N ALA A 250 6.28 27.23 8.45
CA ALA A 250 5.19 28.18 8.22
C ALA A 250 5.06 28.61 6.76
N ASP A 251 6.18 28.74 6.04
CA ASP A 251 6.19 29.11 4.62
C ASP A 251 5.53 28.03 3.77
N ALA A 252 5.87 26.75 4.01
CA ALA A 252 5.23 25.62 3.32
C ALA A 252 3.72 25.59 3.61
N THR A 253 3.32 25.73 4.88
CA THR A 253 1.90 25.78 5.26
C THR A 253 1.15 26.92 4.57
N ALA A 254 1.75 28.11 4.50
CA ALA A 254 1.15 29.27 3.83
C ALA A 254 1.05 29.08 2.32
N ILE A 255 2.08 28.49 1.69
CA ILE A 255 2.11 28.21 0.25
C ILE A 255 1.05 27.17 -0.13
N GLN A 256 0.88 26.14 0.69
CA GLN A 256 -0.05 25.03 0.46
C GLN A 256 -1.49 25.35 0.87
N ALA A 257 -1.72 26.51 1.50
CA ALA A 257 -3.05 26.91 1.93
C ALA A 257 -4.02 27.05 0.74
N GLY A 258 -5.17 26.39 0.84
CA GLY A 258 -6.23 26.45 -0.19
C GLY A 258 -6.03 25.50 -1.37
N LEU A 259 -4.98 24.67 -1.37
CA LEU A 259 -4.84 23.60 -2.36
C LEU A 259 -5.94 22.54 -2.19
N PRO A 260 -6.31 21.82 -3.26
CA PRO A 260 -7.26 20.71 -3.18
C PRO A 260 -6.83 19.67 -2.15
N ALA A 261 -7.80 19.00 -1.51
CA ALA A 261 -7.50 17.93 -0.58
C ALA A 261 -6.87 16.73 -1.32
N LEU A 262 -5.93 16.06 -0.65
CA LEU A 262 -5.29 14.84 -1.15
C LEU A 262 -5.99 13.59 -0.62
N SER A 263 -5.92 12.52 -1.40
CA SER A 263 -6.36 11.20 -0.99
C SER A 263 -5.45 10.65 0.13
N PRO A 264 -5.95 9.74 0.99
CA PRO A 264 -5.14 9.07 1.99
C PRO A 264 -3.92 8.38 1.36
N GLY A 265 -2.73 8.65 1.90
CA GLY A 265 -1.47 8.10 1.38
C GLY A 265 -0.61 9.12 0.64
N TRP A 266 -1.12 10.32 0.35
CA TRP A 266 -0.36 11.42 -0.24
C TRP A 266 -0.20 12.62 0.71
N ALA A 267 0.85 13.39 0.49
CA ALA A 267 1.12 14.66 1.16
C ALA A 267 1.62 15.69 0.15
N TYR A 268 1.41 16.98 0.45
CA TYR A 268 1.99 18.05 -0.36
C TYR A 268 3.45 18.30 0.02
N ILE A 269 4.28 18.47 -1.01
CA ILE A 269 5.61 19.02 -0.87
C ILE A 269 5.72 20.27 -1.72
N THR A 270 6.45 21.25 -1.18
CA THR A 270 6.81 22.46 -1.88
C THR A 270 8.33 22.51 -2.00
N CYS A 271 8.81 22.70 -3.21
CA CYS A 271 10.20 22.99 -3.51
C CYS A 271 10.34 24.44 -3.99
N ARG A 272 11.50 25.05 -3.76
CA ARG A 272 11.88 26.36 -4.32
C ARG A 272 13.08 26.22 -5.23
N SER A 273 13.15 27.06 -6.24
CA SER A 273 14.39 27.34 -6.96
C SER A 273 15.34 28.20 -6.12
N GLY A 274 16.64 28.07 -6.39
CA GLY A 274 17.68 28.91 -5.81
C GLY A 274 17.57 30.38 -6.25
N GLY A 275 17.88 31.28 -5.32
CA GLY A 275 17.92 32.74 -5.53
C GLY A 275 16.55 33.43 -5.71
N ALA A 276 16.51 34.75 -5.50
CA ALA A 276 15.31 35.55 -5.63
C ALA A 276 14.79 35.63 -7.08
N ALA A 277 13.47 35.63 -7.27
CA ALA A 277 12.83 35.80 -8.58
C ALA A 277 13.08 37.18 -9.20
N THR A 278 13.46 38.18 -8.41
CA THR A 278 13.83 39.51 -8.91
C THR A 278 15.24 39.59 -9.48
N ALA A 279 16.10 38.61 -9.17
CA ALA A 279 17.47 38.57 -9.65
C ALA A 279 17.57 37.97 -11.07
N ASP A 280 16.69 37.01 -11.38
CA ASP A 280 16.67 36.34 -12.68
C ASP A 280 15.29 36.51 -13.34
N PRO A 281 15.20 37.17 -14.50
CA PRO A 281 13.92 37.42 -15.17
C PRO A 281 13.26 36.13 -15.69
N HIS A 282 14.02 35.04 -15.82
CA HIS A 282 13.52 33.73 -16.22
C HIS A 282 13.95 32.68 -15.21
N LYS A 283 12.98 31.93 -14.69
CA LYS A 283 13.19 30.74 -13.88
C LYS A 283 12.21 29.66 -14.31
N PHE A 284 12.69 28.45 -14.38
CA PHE A 284 11.93 27.27 -14.73
C PHE A 284 12.12 26.22 -13.65
N MET A 285 11.06 25.48 -13.37
CA MET A 285 11.14 24.26 -12.55
C MET A 285 10.43 23.15 -13.28
N ARG A 286 10.93 21.92 -13.14
CA ARG A 286 10.26 20.72 -13.62
C ARG A 286 10.26 19.63 -12.55
N LEU A 287 9.33 18.72 -12.68
CA LEU A 287 9.26 17.47 -11.95
C LEU A 287 9.44 16.33 -12.95
N ASP A 288 10.39 15.45 -12.65
CA ASP A 288 10.59 14.19 -13.35
C ASP A 288 10.14 13.06 -12.41
N ILE A 289 9.36 12.12 -12.96
CA ILE A 289 8.80 10.98 -12.24
C ILE A 289 9.17 9.72 -13.03
N SER A 290 9.81 8.77 -12.37
CA SER A 290 10.30 7.55 -13.01
C SER A 290 10.16 6.32 -12.12
N GLU A 291 10.13 5.15 -12.76
CA GLU A 291 10.26 3.85 -12.09
C GLU A 291 11.72 3.40 -11.96
N GLY A 292 12.10 2.81 -10.82
CA GLY A 292 13.38 2.09 -10.67
C GLY A 292 13.82 1.85 -9.22
N PRO A 293 14.96 1.20 -8.95
CA PRO A 293 15.67 1.38 -7.69
C PRO A 293 16.23 2.81 -7.60
N LEU A 294 16.44 3.34 -6.39
CA LEU A 294 17.17 4.62 -6.21
C LEU A 294 18.47 4.56 -7.03
N PRO A 295 18.77 5.58 -7.87
CA PRO A 295 20.11 5.71 -8.42
C PRO A 295 21.14 5.66 -7.27
N PRO A 296 22.28 4.99 -7.45
CA PRO A 296 23.31 4.91 -6.42
C PRO A 296 23.86 6.27 -6.01
#